data_AF-A0A526R111-F1
#
_entry.id   AF-A0A526R111-F1
#
_cell.length_a   1.000
_cell.length_b   1.000
_cell.length_c   1.000
_cell.angle_alpha   90.00
_cell.angle_beta   90.00
_cell.angle_gamma   90.00
#
_symmetry.space_group_name_H-M   'P 1'
#
loop_
_entity.id
_entity.type
_entity.pdbx_description
1 polymer ?
#
loop_
_entity_poly.entity_id
_entity_poly.type
_entity_poly.pdbx_seq_one_letter_code
_entity_poly.pdbx_strand_id
1 'polypeptide(L)'
;RFPTGRTFHRFINPQGRAVHAEAQAVHGISAADLVGKPIFSEIAEEWLAFTDGAKLIAHNANFDIGFLNLEFGRLGHPVIDVGRVVDTLALARRKHPMGPNSLDALCRRYGIDNTHRTKHGALLDSELLAEVYIELIGGKQAALILDAVAVQMNGAGEVADIDISIGARPIALPPRLTEAERAAHAGLVRTLGEKALWLKVEAEAGVAQN
;
A
#
# COMPACT_ATOMS: atom_id res chain seq x y z
N ARG A 1 -6.80 -3.14 7.16
CA ARG A 1 -7.30 -2.28 8.26
C ARG A 1 -8.60 -1.66 7.76
N PHE A 2 -9.71 -1.82 8.47
CA PHE A 2 -11.03 -1.37 8.01
C PHE A 2 -11.58 -0.28 8.94
N PRO A 3 -12.38 0.68 8.42
CA PRO A 3 -12.98 1.73 9.23
C PRO A 3 -13.92 1.12 10.29
N THR A 4 -13.80 1.61 11.52
CA THR A 4 -14.61 1.12 12.66
C THR A 4 -16.00 1.77 12.72
N GLY A 5 -16.28 2.74 11.84
CA GLY A 5 -17.52 3.52 11.85
C GLY A 5 -17.61 4.58 12.96
N ARG A 6 -16.62 4.64 13.87
CA ARG A 6 -16.54 5.67 14.91
C ARG A 6 -15.97 6.96 14.32
N THR A 7 -16.67 8.07 14.48
CA THR A 7 -16.23 9.39 14.00
C THR A 7 -16.11 10.39 15.16
N PHE A 8 -15.07 11.20 15.11
CA PHE A 8 -14.90 12.36 15.99
C PHE A 8 -14.92 13.62 15.13
N HIS A 9 -15.96 14.43 15.27
CA HIS A 9 -16.13 15.65 14.49
C HIS A 9 -16.61 16.77 15.40
N ARG A 10 -15.84 17.86 15.46
CA ARG A 10 -16.10 19.06 16.25
C ARG A 10 -15.71 20.29 15.45
N PHE A 11 -16.50 21.35 15.60
CA PHE A 11 -16.08 22.70 15.24
C PHE A 11 -15.46 23.36 16.47
N ILE A 12 -14.40 24.14 16.27
CA ILE A 12 -13.64 24.78 17.34
C ILE A 12 -13.71 26.29 17.17
N ASN A 13 -13.97 27.00 18.26
CA ASN A 13 -13.94 28.45 18.27
C ASN A 13 -12.49 28.96 18.26
N PRO A 14 -12.11 29.82 17.28
CA PRO A 14 -10.75 30.34 17.13
C PRO A 14 -10.39 31.45 18.15
N GLN A 15 -11.23 31.69 19.17
CA GLN A 15 -11.00 32.63 20.26
C GLN A 15 -10.68 34.06 19.78
N GLY A 16 -11.47 34.55 18.81
CA GLY A 16 -11.31 35.90 18.26
C GLY A 16 -10.23 36.04 17.18
N ARG A 17 -9.56 34.94 16.77
CA ARG A 17 -8.70 34.95 15.58
C ARG A 17 -9.55 34.94 14.32
N ALA A 18 -9.19 35.80 13.36
CA ALA A 18 -9.86 35.84 12.07
C ALA A 18 -9.57 34.56 11.28
N VAL A 19 -10.61 34.01 10.65
CA VAL A 19 -10.45 32.95 9.65
C VAL A 19 -9.86 33.59 8.40
N HIS A 20 -8.73 33.07 7.92
CA HIS A 20 -8.13 33.56 6.67
C HIS A 20 -9.09 33.35 5.49
N ALA A 21 -9.20 34.36 4.62
CA ALA A 21 -10.12 34.33 3.47
C ALA A 21 -9.85 33.15 2.52
N GLU A 22 -8.58 32.75 2.35
CA GLU A 22 -8.21 31.58 1.54
C GLU A 22 -8.70 30.27 2.17
N ALA A 23 -8.60 30.13 3.49
CA ALA A 23 -9.11 28.96 4.20
C ALA A 23 -10.64 28.90 4.07
N GLN A 24 -11.31 30.03 4.29
CA GLN A 24 -12.77 30.13 4.11
C GLN A 24 -13.19 29.80 2.67
N ALA A 25 -12.42 30.17 1.65
CA ALA A 25 -12.73 29.81 0.26
C ALA A 25 -12.65 28.29 0.02
N VAL A 26 -11.77 27.58 0.73
CA VAL A 26 -11.55 26.13 0.58
C VAL A 26 -12.58 25.31 1.37
N HIS A 27 -12.72 25.57 2.67
CA HIS A 27 -13.62 24.78 3.54
C HIS A 27 -15.02 25.40 3.67
N GLY A 28 -15.20 26.68 3.33
CA GLY A 28 -16.49 27.36 3.37
C GLY A 28 -17.06 27.60 4.76
N ILE A 29 -16.22 27.62 5.80
CA ILE A 29 -16.59 27.83 7.20
C ILE A 29 -16.30 29.30 7.51
N SER A 30 -17.32 30.03 7.92
CA SER A 30 -17.20 31.43 8.30
C SER A 30 -16.91 31.57 9.80
N ALA A 31 -16.41 32.73 10.22
CA ALA A 31 -16.24 33.03 11.63
C ALA A 31 -17.58 32.98 12.40
N ALA A 32 -18.70 33.27 11.74
CA ALA A 32 -20.04 33.19 12.31
C ALA A 32 -20.45 31.74 12.66
N ASP A 33 -20.05 30.76 11.84
CA ASP A 33 -20.35 29.33 12.08
C ASP A 33 -19.61 28.77 13.31
N LEU A 34 -18.54 29.44 13.73
CA LEU A 34 -17.68 29.06 14.85
C LEU A 34 -18.06 29.79 16.16
N VAL A 35 -19.02 30.72 16.13
CA VAL A 35 -19.52 31.39 17.33
C VAL A 35 -20.28 30.40 18.21
N GLY A 36 -19.96 30.40 19.51
CA GLY A 36 -20.58 29.50 20.49
C GLY A 36 -20.12 28.05 20.42
N LYS A 37 -19.14 27.73 19.57
CA LYS A 37 -18.47 26.43 19.55
C LYS A 37 -17.46 26.32 20.71
N PRO A 38 -17.16 25.09 21.18
CA PRO A 38 -16.18 24.90 22.23
C PRO A 38 -14.78 25.34 21.77
N ILE A 39 -13.94 25.69 22.73
CA ILE A 39 -12.51 25.96 22.50
C ILE A 39 -11.71 24.66 22.56
N PHE A 40 -10.48 24.66 22.04
CA PHE A 40 -9.67 23.43 21.98
C PHE A 40 -9.46 22.78 23.36
N SER A 41 -9.29 23.58 24.42
CA SER A 41 -9.11 23.08 25.79
C SER A 41 -10.29 22.24 26.30
N GLU A 42 -11.51 22.53 25.84
CA GLU A 42 -12.72 21.81 26.29
C GLU A 42 -12.88 20.45 25.60
N ILE A 43 -12.23 20.25 24.44
CA ILE A 43 -12.33 19.02 23.64
C ILE A 43 -11.05 18.19 23.66
N ALA A 44 -9.95 18.73 24.18
CA ALA A 44 -8.63 18.11 24.13
C ALA A 44 -8.62 16.72 24.78
N GLU A 45 -9.22 16.59 25.97
CA GLU A 45 -9.32 15.31 26.67
C GLU A 45 -10.18 14.29 25.91
N GLU A 46 -11.31 14.72 25.33
CA GLU A 46 -12.18 13.86 24.52
C GLU A 46 -11.42 13.34 23.29
N TRP A 47 -10.62 14.20 22.65
CA TRP A 47 -9.80 13.83 21.49
C TRP A 47 -8.67 12.86 21.86
N LEU A 48 -7.99 13.10 23.00
CA LEU A 48 -6.94 12.20 23.49
C LEU A 48 -7.51 10.81 23.79
N ALA A 49 -8.67 10.74 24.45
CA ALA A 49 -9.36 9.48 24.71
C ALA A 49 -9.82 8.79 23.42
N PHE A 50 -10.26 9.55 22.42
CA PHE A 50 -10.65 9.00 21.11
C PHE A 50 -9.47 8.42 20.32
N THR A 51 -8.31 9.07 20.41
CA THR A 51 -7.11 8.68 19.66
C THR A 51 -6.18 7.75 20.43
N ASP A 52 -6.50 7.38 21.67
CA ASP A 52 -5.66 6.52 22.49
C ASP A 52 -5.41 5.16 21.82
N GLY A 53 -4.15 4.71 21.85
CA GLY A 53 -3.69 3.49 21.16
C GLY A 53 -3.79 3.49 19.63
N ALA A 54 -4.31 4.54 19.00
CA ALA A 54 -4.48 4.61 17.55
C ALA A 54 -3.24 5.15 16.82
N LYS A 55 -3.10 4.79 15.55
CA LYS A 55 -2.18 5.46 14.62
C LYS A 55 -2.90 6.65 13.98
N LEU A 56 -2.22 7.79 13.93
CA LEU A 56 -2.73 9.01 13.32
C LEU A 56 -2.31 9.03 11.85
N ILE A 57 -3.28 9.02 10.95
CA ILE A 57 -3.05 9.01 9.51
C ILE A 57 -3.54 10.35 8.97
N ALA A 58 -2.64 11.10 8.33
CA ALA A 58 -2.95 12.42 7.77
C ALA A 58 -2.29 12.58 6.39
N HIS A 59 -2.80 13.51 5.59
CA HIS A 59 -2.24 13.85 4.29
C HIS A 59 -1.47 15.16 4.43
N ASN A 60 -0.14 15.10 4.40
CA ASN A 60 0.76 16.15 4.88
C ASN A 60 0.75 16.30 6.42
N ALA A 61 0.98 15.18 7.11
CA ALA A 61 0.82 15.09 8.57
C ALA A 61 1.58 16.15 9.39
N ASN A 62 2.68 16.69 8.88
CA ASN A 62 3.43 17.76 9.55
C ASN A 62 2.58 19.01 9.83
N PHE A 63 1.61 19.29 8.96
CA PHE A 63 0.69 20.42 9.13
C PHE A 63 -0.21 20.17 10.34
N ASP A 64 -1.03 19.12 10.31
CA ASP A 64 -2.02 18.80 11.35
C ASP A 64 -1.36 18.54 12.71
N ILE A 65 -0.29 17.75 12.74
CA ILE A 65 0.44 17.43 13.97
C ILE A 65 1.14 18.67 14.54
N GLY A 66 1.61 19.58 13.67
CA GLY A 66 2.16 20.87 14.11
C GLY A 66 1.12 21.73 14.83
N PHE A 67 -0.10 21.83 14.30
CA PHE A 67 -1.20 22.53 14.96
C PHE A 67 -1.59 21.87 16.29
N LEU A 68 -1.74 20.55 16.30
CA LEU A 68 -2.09 19.81 17.51
C LEU A 68 -1.03 19.98 18.60
N ASN A 69 0.25 19.83 18.27
CA ASN A 69 1.34 19.99 19.24
C ASN A 69 1.42 21.42 19.80
N LEU A 70 1.13 22.44 18.98
CA LEU A 70 1.07 23.81 19.46
C LEU A 70 -0.05 24.02 20.48
N GLU A 71 -1.26 23.52 20.17
CA GLU A 71 -2.40 23.66 21.08
C GLU A 71 -2.25 22.79 22.34
N PHE A 72 -1.74 21.56 22.21
CA PHE A 72 -1.37 20.72 23.36
C PHE A 72 -0.29 21.35 24.22
N GLY A 73 0.72 21.99 23.61
CA GLY A 73 1.74 22.73 24.33
C GLY A 73 1.17 23.88 25.18
N ARG A 74 0.14 24.57 24.71
CA ARG A 74 -0.56 25.61 25.50
C ARG A 74 -1.31 25.05 26.70
N LEU A 75 -1.74 23.80 26.63
CA LEU A 75 -2.43 23.08 27.71
C LEU A 75 -1.48 22.31 28.63
N GLY A 76 -0.17 22.31 28.34
CA GLY A 76 0.82 21.56 29.11
C GLY A 76 0.82 20.05 28.82
N HIS A 77 0.21 19.61 27.73
CA HIS A 77 0.24 18.21 27.30
C HIS A 77 1.55 17.86 26.57
N PRO A 78 2.00 16.59 26.63
CA PRO A 78 3.15 16.14 25.85
C PRO A 78 2.86 16.19 24.35
N VAL A 79 3.92 16.34 23.55
CA VAL A 79 3.83 16.27 22.09
C VAL A 79 3.41 14.87 21.64
N ILE A 80 2.70 14.82 20.50
CA ILE A 80 2.32 13.58 19.85
C ILE A 80 3.58 12.84 19.39
N ASP A 81 3.67 11.55 19.74
CA ASP A 81 4.75 10.67 19.30
C ASP A 81 4.75 10.49 17.77
N VAL A 82 5.88 10.82 17.16
CA VAL A 82 6.12 10.68 15.72
C VAL A 82 6.00 9.24 15.24
N GLY A 83 6.26 8.24 16.08
CA GLY A 83 6.11 6.82 15.75
C GLY A 83 4.65 6.40 15.50
N ARG A 84 3.69 7.18 16.01
CA ARG A 84 2.25 6.95 15.82
C ARG A 84 1.70 7.63 14.57
N VAL A 85 2.45 8.53 13.95
CA VAL A 85 2.02 9.35 12.81
C VAL A 85 2.40 8.69 11.49
N VAL A 86 1.44 8.64 10.56
CA VAL A 86 1.61 8.12 9.21
C VAL A 86 1.26 9.22 8.22
N ASP A 87 2.25 9.72 7.49
CA ASP A 87 2.03 10.67 6.41
C ASP A 87 1.70 9.95 5.09
N THR A 88 0.45 10.08 4.66
CA THR A 88 -0.03 9.51 3.40
C THR A 88 0.53 10.22 2.18
N LEU A 89 0.94 11.50 2.28
CA LEU A 89 1.55 12.21 1.17
C LEU A 89 2.93 11.63 0.86
N ALA A 90 3.75 11.37 1.89
CA ALA A 90 5.01 10.65 1.75
C ALA A 90 4.82 9.24 1.17
N LEU A 91 3.79 8.51 1.62
CA LEU A 91 3.43 7.20 1.04
C LEU A 91 3.04 7.30 -0.43
N ALA A 92 2.20 8.27 -0.78
CA ALA A 92 1.76 8.51 -2.14
C ALA A 92 2.93 8.87 -3.07
N ARG A 93 3.84 9.75 -2.64
CA ARG A 93 5.05 10.12 -3.39
C ARG A 93 5.96 8.94 -3.68
N ARG A 94 6.11 8.01 -2.74
CA ARG A 94 6.89 6.78 -2.96
C ARG A 94 6.23 5.84 -3.96
N LYS A 95 4.90 5.70 -3.92
CA LYS A 95 4.15 4.81 -4.81
C LYS A 95 3.97 5.41 -6.22
N HIS A 96 3.79 6.72 -6.30
CA HIS A 96 3.51 7.48 -7.53
C HIS A 96 4.44 8.70 -7.65
N PRO A 97 5.74 8.50 -7.93
CA PRO A 97 6.72 9.58 -7.96
C PRO A 97 6.48 10.62 -9.06
N MET A 98 5.88 10.21 -10.19
CA MET A 98 5.69 11.05 -11.38
C MET A 98 4.28 11.65 -11.50
N GLY A 99 3.44 11.52 -10.46
CA GLY A 99 2.05 11.96 -10.50
C GLY A 99 1.72 13.07 -9.50
N PRO A 100 0.63 13.83 -9.72
CA PRO A 100 0.06 14.65 -8.67
C PRO A 100 -0.36 13.76 -7.51
N ASN A 101 0.10 14.10 -6.32
CA ASN A 101 -0.14 13.34 -5.08
C ASN A 101 -1.08 14.08 -4.12
N SER A 102 -1.90 15.00 -4.63
CA SER A 102 -2.98 15.61 -3.83
C SER A 102 -4.08 14.58 -3.56
N LEU A 103 -4.83 14.77 -2.47
CA LEU A 103 -5.96 13.89 -2.12
C LEU A 103 -6.93 13.70 -3.30
N ASP A 104 -7.31 14.80 -3.99
CA ASP A 104 -8.19 14.75 -5.16
C ASP A 104 -7.59 13.96 -6.34
N ALA A 105 -6.28 14.08 -6.56
CA ALA A 105 -5.61 13.30 -7.60
C ALA A 105 -5.56 11.81 -7.25
N LEU A 106 -5.40 11.48 -5.97
CA LEU A 106 -5.42 10.10 -5.49
C LEU A 106 -6.83 9.51 -5.57
N CYS A 107 -7.88 10.26 -5.18
CA CYS A 107 -9.27 9.81 -5.32
C CYS A 107 -9.60 9.47 -6.79
N ARG A 108 -9.25 10.37 -7.73
CA ARG A 108 -9.43 10.12 -9.17
C ARG A 108 -8.64 8.91 -9.66
N ARG A 109 -7.40 8.72 -9.18
CA ARG A 109 -6.53 7.60 -9.57
C ARG A 109 -7.10 6.25 -9.12
N TYR A 110 -7.68 6.20 -7.93
CA TYR A 110 -8.22 4.97 -7.35
C TYR A 110 -9.70 4.75 -7.65
N GLY A 111 -10.35 5.64 -8.41
CA GLY A 111 -11.77 5.54 -8.74
C GLY A 111 -12.69 5.75 -7.54
N ILE A 112 -12.23 6.50 -6.53
CA ILE A 112 -13.03 6.86 -5.36
C ILE A 112 -13.92 8.04 -5.74
N ASP A 113 -15.22 7.88 -5.55
CA ASP A 113 -16.20 8.91 -5.87
C ASP A 113 -16.09 10.09 -4.90
N ASN A 114 -15.77 11.27 -5.43
CA ASN A 114 -15.73 12.52 -4.71
C ASN A 114 -16.79 13.51 -5.20
N THR A 115 -17.78 13.07 -5.98
CA THR A 115 -18.82 13.95 -6.56
C THR A 115 -19.73 14.62 -5.51
N HIS A 116 -19.86 14.01 -4.33
CA HIS A 116 -20.58 14.59 -3.19
C HIS A 116 -19.79 15.72 -2.49
N ARG A 117 -18.53 15.96 -2.88
CA ARG A 117 -17.65 16.98 -2.29
C ARG A 117 -17.87 18.34 -2.94
N THR A 118 -18.84 19.09 -2.44
CA THR A 118 -19.03 20.50 -2.84
C THR A 118 -18.06 21.45 -2.12
N LYS A 119 -17.56 21.08 -0.92
CA LYS A 119 -16.56 21.82 -0.12
C LYS A 119 -15.61 20.87 0.61
N HIS A 120 -14.41 21.35 0.96
CA HIS A 120 -13.42 20.61 1.76
C HIS A 120 -13.85 20.54 3.24
N GLY A 121 -14.68 19.57 3.60
CA GLY A 121 -15.04 19.29 4.99
C GLY A 121 -14.06 18.32 5.64
N ALA A 122 -13.58 18.63 6.86
CA ALA A 122 -12.61 17.78 7.56
C ALA A 122 -13.09 16.33 7.74
N LEU A 123 -14.39 16.12 7.98
CA LEU A 123 -14.97 14.78 8.10
C LEU A 123 -14.90 14.01 6.78
N LEU A 124 -15.38 14.62 5.68
CA LEU A 124 -15.39 14.00 4.36
C LEU A 124 -13.97 13.73 3.87
N ASP A 125 -13.04 14.67 4.09
CA ASP A 125 -11.63 14.49 3.72
C ASP A 125 -10.98 13.35 4.53
N SER A 126 -11.38 13.16 5.80
CA SER A 126 -10.92 12.02 6.62
C SER A 126 -11.47 10.68 6.12
N GLU A 127 -12.73 10.64 5.67
CA GLU A 127 -13.35 9.45 5.08
C GLU A 127 -12.68 9.07 3.76
N LEU A 128 -12.51 10.04 2.85
CA LEU A 128 -11.79 9.84 1.59
C LEU A 128 -10.34 9.40 1.82
N LEU A 129 -9.66 10.02 2.78
CA LEU A 129 -8.30 9.64 3.15
C LEU A 129 -8.21 8.20 3.65
N ALA A 130 -9.21 7.73 4.41
CA ALA A 130 -9.25 6.35 4.87
C ALA A 130 -9.33 5.37 3.69
N GLU A 131 -10.16 5.66 2.69
CA GLU A 131 -10.26 4.85 1.47
C GLU A 131 -8.97 4.88 0.66
N VAL A 132 -8.42 6.08 0.40
CA VAL A 132 -7.15 6.26 -0.30
C VAL A 132 -6.01 5.53 0.42
N TYR A 133 -5.98 5.60 1.75
CA TYR A 133 -4.96 4.92 2.56
C TYR A 133 -5.04 3.40 2.41
N ILE A 134 -6.24 2.82 2.40
CA ILE A 134 -6.44 1.38 2.15
C ILE A 134 -5.87 0.99 0.77
N GLU A 135 -6.14 1.78 -0.26
CA GLU A 135 -5.60 1.55 -1.61
C GLU A 135 -4.07 1.76 -1.68
N LEU A 136 -3.52 2.70 -0.90
CA LEU A 136 -2.08 2.93 -0.82
C LEU A 136 -1.33 1.73 -0.23
N ILE A 137 -1.85 1.12 0.84
CA ILE A 137 -1.20 -0.01 1.53
C ILE A 137 -1.37 -1.37 0.84
N GLY A 138 -2.11 -1.46 -0.26
CA GLY A 138 -2.29 -2.71 -1.01
C GLY A 138 -3.73 -3.07 -1.35
N GLY A 139 -4.69 -2.17 -1.11
CA GLY A 139 -6.09 -2.35 -1.49
C GLY A 139 -6.84 -3.37 -0.62
N LYS A 140 -8.10 -3.63 -0.99
CA LYS A 140 -9.00 -4.61 -0.33
C LYS A 140 -8.68 -6.06 -0.70
N GLN A 141 -7.60 -6.31 -1.44
CA GLN A 141 -7.17 -7.65 -1.79
C GLN A 141 -6.29 -8.20 -0.68
N ALA A 142 -6.63 -9.39 -0.16
CA ALA A 142 -5.67 -10.20 0.57
C ALA A 142 -4.46 -10.34 -0.34
N ALA A 143 -3.31 -9.81 0.08
CA ALA A 143 -2.09 -9.88 -0.71
C ALA A 143 -1.86 -11.36 -1.07
N LEU A 144 -1.92 -11.69 -2.36
CA LEU A 144 -1.27 -12.89 -2.87
C LEU A 144 0.22 -12.64 -2.67
N ILE A 145 0.76 -13.14 -1.56
CA ILE A 145 2.20 -13.17 -1.33
C ILE A 145 2.75 -14.21 -2.30
N LEU A 146 3.13 -13.77 -3.49
CA LEU A 146 4.11 -14.49 -4.30
C LEU A 146 5.46 -14.02 -3.76
N ASP A 147 6.04 -14.79 -2.86
CA ASP A 147 7.31 -14.45 -2.23
C ASP A 147 8.43 -14.52 -3.28
N ALA A 148 8.66 -13.41 -3.97
CA ALA A 148 9.92 -13.17 -4.64
C ALA A 148 10.87 -12.66 -3.56
N VAL A 149 11.58 -13.58 -2.93
CA VAL A 149 12.62 -13.29 -1.92
C VAL A 149 13.68 -12.40 -2.59
N ALA A 150 13.50 -11.09 -2.47
CA ALA A 150 14.52 -10.12 -2.80
C ALA A 150 15.50 -10.09 -1.62
N VAL A 151 16.55 -10.91 -1.70
CA VAL A 151 17.69 -10.85 -0.78
C VAL A 151 18.35 -9.47 -0.95
N GLN A 152 18.07 -8.57 -0.01
CA GLN A 152 18.84 -7.35 0.17
C GLN A 152 20.11 -7.72 0.93
N MET A 153 21.22 -7.82 0.20
CA MET A 153 22.54 -7.93 0.80
C MET A 153 22.92 -6.58 1.44
N ASN A 154 22.79 -6.48 2.76
CA ASN A 154 23.44 -5.44 3.56
C ASN A 154 23.74 -6.02 4.95
N GLY A 155 24.99 -6.44 5.16
CA GLY A 155 25.50 -6.86 6.45
C GLY A 155 26.53 -7.97 6.33
N ALA A 156 27.77 -7.68 6.72
CA ALA A 156 28.88 -8.61 6.82
C ALA A 156 28.66 -9.63 7.96
N GLY A 157 27.72 -10.54 7.78
CA GLY A 157 27.61 -11.78 8.52
C GLY A 157 27.77 -12.92 7.52
N GLU A 158 28.69 -13.85 7.80
CA GLU A 158 28.92 -15.04 6.98
C GLU A 158 27.60 -15.74 6.69
N VAL A 159 27.15 -15.62 5.44
CA VAL A 159 26.06 -16.41 4.91
C VAL A 159 26.68 -17.77 4.63
N ALA A 160 26.42 -18.76 5.49
CA ALA A 160 26.72 -20.13 5.15
C ALA A 160 25.93 -20.47 3.88
N ASP A 161 26.64 -20.73 2.79
CA ASP A 161 26.06 -21.30 1.57
C ASP A 161 25.28 -22.56 1.97
N ILE A 162 23.94 -22.48 1.88
CA ILE A 162 23.11 -23.67 2.04
C ILE A 162 23.22 -24.43 0.73
N ASP A 163 24.13 -25.40 0.70
CA ASP A 163 24.31 -26.31 -0.42
C ASP A 163 23.11 -27.28 -0.47
N ILE A 164 22.07 -26.90 -1.23
CA ILE A 164 20.88 -27.73 -1.44
C ILE A 164 21.25 -28.86 -2.41
N SER A 165 21.77 -29.94 -1.87
CA SER A 165 22.01 -31.18 -2.60
C SER A 165 20.68 -31.88 -2.87
N ILE A 166 20.12 -31.66 -4.07
CA ILE A 166 18.94 -32.38 -4.53
C ILE A 166 19.32 -33.86 -4.72
N GLY A 167 18.88 -34.71 -3.80
CA GLY A 167 19.13 -36.15 -3.88
C GLY A 167 18.53 -36.75 -5.16
N ALA A 168 19.34 -37.50 -5.91
CA ALA A 168 18.85 -38.29 -7.03
C ALA A 168 17.79 -39.29 -6.53
N ARG A 169 16.68 -39.42 -7.26
CA ARG A 169 15.61 -40.35 -6.88
C ARG A 169 16.17 -41.78 -6.82
N PRO A 170 15.95 -42.54 -5.73
CA PRO A 170 16.56 -43.86 -5.54
C PRO A 170 16.11 -44.91 -6.57
N ILE A 171 14.96 -44.70 -7.23
CA ILE A 171 14.45 -45.57 -8.29
C ILE A 171 13.99 -44.69 -9.46
N ALA A 172 14.57 -44.92 -10.64
CA ALA A 172 14.13 -44.26 -11.86
C ALA A 172 12.67 -44.62 -12.17
N LEU A 173 11.87 -43.64 -12.60
CA LEU A 173 10.51 -43.94 -13.03
C LEU A 173 10.54 -44.83 -14.28
N PRO A 174 9.59 -45.77 -14.41
CA PRO A 174 9.42 -46.49 -15.66
C PRO A 174 9.13 -45.49 -16.80
N PRO A 175 9.64 -45.73 -18.02
CA PRO A 175 9.36 -44.88 -19.16
C PRO A 175 7.86 -44.86 -19.43
N ARG A 176 7.31 -43.67 -19.65
CA ARG A 176 5.89 -43.48 -19.98
C ARG A 176 5.55 -43.86 -21.42
N LEU A 177 6.56 -44.12 -22.25
CA LEU A 177 6.43 -44.42 -23.67
C LEU A 177 6.45 -45.94 -23.88
N THR A 178 5.42 -46.42 -24.56
CA THR A 178 5.37 -47.78 -25.09
C THR A 178 6.19 -47.90 -26.38
N GLU A 179 6.55 -49.13 -26.76
CA GLU A 179 7.28 -49.37 -28.02
C GLU A 179 6.43 -49.01 -29.25
N ALA A 180 5.11 -49.22 -29.17
CA ALA A 180 4.18 -48.84 -30.22
C ALA A 180 4.17 -47.32 -30.46
N GLU A 181 4.20 -46.52 -29.39
CA GLU A 181 4.25 -45.06 -29.48
C GLU A 181 5.58 -44.56 -30.06
N ARG A 182 6.71 -45.22 -29.71
CA ARG A 182 8.02 -44.92 -30.31
C ARG A 182 8.02 -45.20 -31.82
N ALA A 183 7.49 -46.34 -32.24
CA ALA A 183 7.40 -46.69 -33.66
C ALA A 183 6.47 -45.73 -34.44
N ALA A 184 5.33 -45.35 -33.85
CA ALA A 184 4.42 -44.37 -34.43
C ALA A 184 5.09 -42.99 -34.57
N HIS A 185 5.82 -42.55 -33.54
CA HIS A 185 6.59 -41.31 -33.59
C HIS A 185 7.68 -41.34 -34.66
N ALA A 186 8.46 -42.43 -34.77
CA ALA A 186 9.47 -42.59 -35.81
C ALA A 186 8.85 -42.57 -37.23
N GLY A 187 7.66 -43.17 -37.40
CA GLY A 187 6.89 -43.06 -38.63
C GLY A 187 6.52 -41.63 -38.97
N LEU A 188 6.03 -40.85 -37.99
CA LEU A 188 5.72 -39.43 -38.16
C LEU A 188 6.97 -38.62 -38.54
N VAL A 189 8.10 -38.83 -37.85
CA VAL A 189 9.35 -38.10 -38.13
C VAL A 189 9.83 -38.30 -39.56
N ARG A 190 9.67 -39.50 -40.14
CA ARG A 190 10.01 -39.76 -41.55
C ARG A 190 9.16 -38.95 -42.54
N THR A 191 7.94 -38.57 -42.17
CA THR A 191 7.08 -37.73 -43.02
C THR A 191 7.45 -36.24 -42.98
N LEU A 192 8.24 -35.81 -41.99
CA LEU A 192 8.63 -34.40 -41.77
C LEU A 192 9.81 -33.92 -42.64
N GLY A 193 10.40 -34.81 -43.46
CA GLY A 193 11.46 -34.50 -44.42
C GLY A 193 12.87 -34.33 -43.81
N GLU A 194 13.89 -34.17 -44.66
CA GLU A 194 15.31 -34.20 -44.29
C GLU A 194 15.77 -33.04 -43.38
N LYS A 195 14.98 -31.96 -43.27
CA LYS A 195 15.28 -30.80 -42.41
C LYS A 195 14.71 -30.92 -41.00
N ALA A 196 14.02 -32.02 -40.68
CA ALA A 196 13.43 -32.20 -39.35
C ALA A 196 14.51 -32.21 -38.26
N LEU A 197 14.37 -31.33 -37.26
CA LEU A 197 15.29 -31.24 -36.12
C LEU A 197 15.34 -32.55 -35.31
N TRP A 198 14.25 -33.33 -35.32
CA TRP A 198 14.17 -34.64 -34.69
C TRP A 198 15.22 -35.63 -35.20
N LEU A 199 15.62 -35.56 -36.47
CA LEU A 199 16.67 -36.42 -37.04
C LEU A 199 18.07 -36.07 -36.48
N LYS A 200 18.27 -34.83 -36.03
CA LYS A 200 19.54 -34.40 -35.42
C LYS A 200 19.65 -34.87 -33.96
N VAL A 201 18.52 -34.86 -33.23
CA VAL A 201 18.48 -35.27 -31.82
C VAL A 201 18.66 -36.79 -31.68
N GLU A 202 18.14 -37.60 -32.61
CA GLU A 202 18.41 -39.05 -32.60
C GLU A 202 19.90 -39.39 -32.81
N ALA A 203 20.62 -38.62 -33.62
CA ALA A 203 22.05 -38.82 -33.85
C ALA A 203 22.91 -38.53 -32.60
N GLU A 204 22.51 -37.56 -31.78
CA GLU A 204 23.21 -37.23 -30.52
C GLU A 204 22.84 -38.18 -29.38
N ALA A 205 21.59 -38.68 -29.33
CA ALA A 205 21.14 -39.64 -28.32
C ALA A 205 21.83 -41.01 -28.46
N GLY A 206 22.24 -41.41 -29.66
CA GLY A 206 22.99 -42.65 -29.90
C GLY A 206 24.45 -42.63 -29.40
N VAL A 207 25.01 -41.45 -29.12
CA VAL A 207 26.39 -41.30 -28.62
C VAL A 207 26.46 -41.38 -27.09
N ALA A 208 25.36 -41.12 -26.38
CA ALA A 208 25.32 -41.08 -24.92
C ALA A 208 25.06 -42.45 -24.25
N GLN A 209 25.03 -43.56 -25.01
CA GLN A 209 24.82 -44.92 -24.49
C GLN A 209 26.01 -45.88 -24.71
N ASN A 210 27.22 -45.38 -24.96
CA ASN A 210 28.46 -46.18 -24.93
C ASN A 210 29.39 -45.73 -23.80
#